data_AF-A0A645JFQ9-F1
#
_entry.id   AF-A0A645JFQ9-F1
#
_cell.length_a   1.000
_cell.length_b   1.000
_cell.length_c   1.000
_cell.angle_alpha   90.00
_cell.angle_beta   90.00
_cell.angle_gamma   90.00
#
_symmetry.space_group_name_H-M   'P 1'
#
loop_
_entity.id
_entity.type
_entity.pdbx_description
1 polymer ?
#
loop_
_entity_poly.entity_id
_entity_poly.type
_entity_poly.pdbx_seq_one_letter_code
_entity_poly.pdbx_strand_id
1 'polypeptide(L)'
;MVVLPDGKRRWPSLPSGLMVEIAPVRQFQLIQKSLTRVEAHLVVERSLAKYEEDHLAAWLGERLGAAFQFEFHYVAEIPRRPNSKYEDFISEVA
;
A
#
# COMPACT_ATOMS: atom_id res chain seq x y z
N MET A 1 -10.18 3.59 -3.56
CA MET A 1 -9.97 4.47 -4.72
C MET A 1 -8.93 5.51 -4.34
N VAL A 2 -7.87 5.68 -5.13
CA VAL A 2 -6.82 6.68 -4.87
C VAL A 2 -7.23 8.03 -5.47
N VAL A 3 -6.93 9.11 -4.74
CA VAL A 3 -7.11 10.50 -5.17
C VAL A 3 -5.75 11.06 -5.60
N LEU A 4 -5.63 11.53 -6.82
CA LEU A 4 -4.39 12.08 -7.37
C LEU A 4 -4.30 13.61 -7.14
N PRO A 5 -3.09 14.20 -7.14
CA PRO A 5 -2.91 15.65 -6.99
C PRO A 5 -3.68 16.50 -8.01
N ASP A 6 -3.95 15.96 -9.20
CA ASP A 6 -4.73 16.62 -10.26
C ASP A 6 -6.26 16.51 -10.06
N GLY A 7 -6.71 15.95 -8.93
CA GLY A 7 -8.11 15.74 -8.59
C GLY A 7 -8.73 14.50 -9.22
N LYS A 8 -8.00 13.76 -10.08
CA LYS A 8 -8.52 12.52 -10.65
C LYS A 8 -8.59 11.42 -9.60
N ARG A 9 -9.53 10.51 -9.79
CA ARG A 9 -9.74 9.36 -8.92
C ARG A 9 -9.62 8.08 -9.74
N ARG A 10 -8.87 7.10 -9.24
CA ARG A 10 -8.71 5.80 -9.92
C ARG A 10 -8.75 4.64 -8.93
N TRP A 11 -9.18 3.48 -9.42
CA TRP A 11 -9.02 2.24 -8.69
C TRP A 11 -7.59 1.73 -8.89
N PRO A 12 -6.79 1.61 -7.82
CA PRO A 12 -5.46 1.04 -7.96
C PRO A 12 -5.59 -0.47 -8.18
N SER A 13 -4.89 -0.99 -9.19
CA SER A 13 -4.74 -2.43 -9.38
C SER A 13 -3.51 -2.88 -8.59
N LEU A 14 -3.74 -3.60 -7.50
CA LEU A 14 -2.72 -4.05 -6.54
C LEU A 14 -2.74 -5.58 -6.45
N PRO A 15 -2.25 -6.30 -7.48
CA PRO A 15 -2.22 -7.75 -7.45
C PRO A 15 -1.22 -8.22 -6.38
N SER A 16 -1.74 -8.83 -5.31
CA SER A 16 -0.94 -9.31 -4.17
C SER A 16 0.19 -10.25 -4.56
N GLY A 17 0.00 -11.07 -5.61
CA GLY A 17 1.02 -11.99 -6.12
C GLY A 17 2.31 -11.29 -6.57
N LEU A 18 2.24 -10.07 -7.11
CA LEU A 18 3.43 -9.33 -7.55
C LEU A 18 4.21 -8.71 -6.38
N MET A 19 3.57 -8.44 -5.24
CA MET A 19 4.27 -7.94 -4.06
C MET A 19 5.14 -9.02 -3.42
N VAL A 20 4.68 -10.28 -3.45
CA VAL A 20 5.42 -11.45 -2.95
C VAL A 20 6.72 -11.67 -3.73
N GLU A 21 6.78 -11.28 -5.00
CA GLU A 21 8.01 -11.36 -5.81
C GLU A 21 9.07 -10.32 -5.41
N ILE A 22 8.64 -9.21 -4.80
CA ILE A 22 9.54 -8.12 -4.36
C ILE A 22 10.01 -8.36 -2.93
N ALA A 23 9.11 -8.78 -2.06
CA ALA A 23 9.30 -8.88 -0.63
C ALA A 23 8.40 -9.98 -0.05
N PRO A 24 8.78 -10.64 1.08
CA PRO A 24 7.96 -11.67 1.73
C PRO A 24 6.73 -11.08 2.46
N VAL A 25 5.88 -10.35 1.74
CA VAL A 25 4.65 -9.71 2.21
C VAL A 25 3.52 -10.74 2.20
N ARG A 26 2.95 -11.01 3.37
CA ARG A 26 1.78 -11.89 3.52
C ARG A 26 0.46 -11.16 3.35
N GLN A 27 0.42 -9.92 3.82
CA GLN A 27 -0.78 -9.08 3.81
C GLN A 27 -0.36 -7.62 3.82
N PHE A 28 -1.10 -6.76 3.12
CA PHE A 28 -0.82 -5.33 3.09
C PHE A 28 -2.09 -4.50 3.07
N GLN A 29 -2.05 -3.31 3.66
CA GLN A 29 -3.09 -2.31 3.57
C GLN A 29 -2.46 -0.95 3.33
N LEU A 30 -2.89 -0.28 2.28
CA LEU A 30 -2.46 1.06 1.94
C LEU A 30 -3.51 2.06 2.39
N ILE A 31 -3.07 3.09 3.11
CA ILE A 31 -3.93 4.14 3.63
C ILE A 31 -3.42 5.48 3.10
N GLN A 32 -4.17 6.07 2.17
CA GLN A 32 -3.86 7.39 1.66
C GLN A 32 -4.27 8.44 2.71
N LYS A 33 -3.27 9.07 3.33
CA LYS A 33 -3.43 10.13 4.33
C LYS A 33 -3.53 11.52 3.70
N SER A 34 -2.89 11.72 2.55
CA SER A 34 -2.93 12.98 1.80
C SER A 34 -2.76 12.75 0.30
N LEU A 35 -2.76 13.82 -0.50
CA LEU A 35 -2.46 13.75 -1.94
C LEU A 35 -0.99 13.36 -2.24
N THR A 36 -0.13 13.33 -1.23
CA THR A 36 1.31 13.03 -1.37
C THR A 36 1.81 11.95 -0.42
N ARG A 37 1.02 11.48 0.55
CA ARG A 37 1.44 10.50 1.57
C ARG A 37 0.52 9.29 1.61
N VAL A 38 1.12 8.12 1.64
CA VAL A 38 0.46 6.82 1.84
C VAL A 38 1.18 6.05 2.94
N GLU A 39 0.42 5.55 3.90
CA GLU A 39 0.92 4.60 4.89
C GLU A 39 0.70 3.19 4.35
N ALA A 40 1.76 2.37 4.37
CA ALA A 40 1.75 0.99 3.93
C ALA A 40 1.93 0.08 5.15
N HIS A 41 0.81 -0.45 5.65
CA HIS A 41 0.82 -1.45 6.71
C HIS A 41 1.13 -2.80 6.08
N LEU A 42 2.20 -3.45 6.53
CA LEU A 42 2.69 -4.71 6.00
C LEU A 42 2.77 -5.78 7.09
N VAL A 43 2.18 -6.94 6.82
CA VAL A 43 2.48 -8.18 7.51
C VAL A 43 3.51 -8.91 6.67
N VAL A 44 4.69 -9.13 7.22
CA VAL A 44 5.84 -9.73 6.52
C VAL A 44 6.34 -10.97 7.26
N GLU A 45 6.91 -11.93 6.54
CA GLU A 45 7.49 -13.13 7.17
C GLU A 45 8.79 -12.84 7.92
N ARG A 46 9.55 -11.87 7.41
CA ARG A 46 10.78 -11.32 7.98
C ARG A 46 10.84 -9.83 7.69
N SER A 47 11.62 -9.09 8.47
CA SER A 47 11.92 -7.69 8.16
C SER A 47 12.46 -7.55 6.74
N LEU A 48 12.04 -6.48 6.06
CA LEU A 48 12.51 -6.18 4.72
C LEU A 48 13.87 -5.50 4.80
N ALA A 49 14.72 -5.81 3.83
CA ALA A 49 15.92 -5.03 3.59
C ALA A 49 15.55 -3.69 2.94
N LYS A 50 16.43 -2.69 3.11
CA LYS A 50 16.19 -1.35 2.57
C LYS A 50 15.90 -1.34 1.05
N TYR A 51 16.60 -2.19 0.29
CA TYR A 51 16.38 -2.30 -1.15
C TYR A 51 15.01 -2.90 -1.51
N GLU A 52 14.45 -3.78 -0.68
CA GLU A 52 13.11 -4.34 -0.87
C GLU A 52 12.05 -3.27 -0.62
N GLU A 53 12.23 -2.45 0.42
CA GLU A 53 11.36 -1.28 0.68
C GLU A 53 11.41 -0.29 -0.49
N ASP A 54 12.60 0.00 -1.03
CA ASP A 54 12.75 0.92 -2.16
C ASP A 54 12.09 0.39 -3.43
N HIS A 55 12.27 -0.90 -3.74
CA HIS A 55 11.59 -1.55 -4.86
C HIS A 55 10.07 -1.56 -4.66
N LEU A 56 9.61 -1.83 -3.44
CA LEU A 56 8.18 -1.84 -3.13
C LEU A 56 7.58 -0.44 -3.28
N ALA A 57 8.26 0.60 -2.79
CA ALA A 57 7.84 1.99 -2.93
C ALA A 57 7.76 2.42 -4.41
N ALA A 58 8.77 2.06 -5.21
CA ALA A 58 8.77 2.35 -6.64
C ALA A 58 7.59 1.67 -7.35
N TRP A 59 7.42 0.36 -7.12
CA TRP A 59 6.31 -0.41 -7.69
C TRP A 59 4.95 0.15 -7.27
N LEU A 60 4.77 0.49 -5.99
CA LEU A 60 3.54 1.12 -5.51
C LEU A 60 3.31 2.49 -6.17
N GLY A 61 4.34 3.31 -6.34
CA GLY A 61 4.24 4.59 -7.03
C GLY A 61 3.70 4.46 -8.46
N GLU A 62 4.23 3.50 -9.23
CA GLU A 62 3.75 3.20 -10.59
C GLU A 62 2.27 2.74 -10.58
N ARG A 63 1.91 1.87 -9.62
CA ARG A 63 0.55 1.32 -9.49
C ARG A 63 -0.47 2.32 -8.97
N LEU A 64 -0.06 3.32 -8.20
CA LEU A 64 -0.95 4.40 -7.77
C LEU A 64 -1.02 5.53 -8.81
N GLY A 65 0.02 5.69 -9.64
CA GLY A 65 0.06 6.67 -10.72
C GLY A 65 0.46 8.08 -10.29
N ALA A 66 1.14 8.21 -9.14
CA ALA A 66 1.75 9.45 -8.67
C ALA A 66 2.94 9.15 -7.76
N ALA A 67 3.81 10.14 -7.60
CA ALA A 67 4.90 10.11 -6.64
C ALA A 67 4.35 10.32 -5.22
N PHE A 68 3.93 9.24 -4.57
CA PHE A 68 3.60 9.24 -3.16
C PHE A 68 4.85 8.99 -2.31
N GLN A 69 4.90 9.63 -1.15
CA GLN A 69 5.77 9.25 -0.06
C GLN A 69 5.13 8.08 0.68
N PHE A 70 5.84 6.96 0.74
CA PHE A 70 5.39 5.76 1.42
C PHE A 70 6.03 5.65 2.80
N GLU A 71 5.21 5.46 3.82
CA GLU A 71 5.64 5.14 5.18
C GLU A 71 5.30 3.67 5.47
N PHE A 72 6.33 2.85 5.63
CA PHE A 72 6.15 1.41 5.87
C PHE A 72 5.98 1.14 7.37
N HIS A 73 4.88 0.49 7.72
CA HIS A 73 4.58 0.06 9.08
C HIS A 73 4.49 -1.46 9.14
N TYR A 74 5.42 -2.09 9.87
CA TYR A 74 5.42 -3.53 10.08
C TYR A 74 4.48 -3.88 11.23
N VAL A 75 3.42 -4.62 10.93
CA VAL A 75 2.37 -5.01 11.89
C VAL A 75 2.25 -6.52 11.94
N ALA A 76 1.85 -7.04 13.11
CA ALA A 76 1.67 -8.49 13.29
C ALA A 76 0.46 -9.02 12.50
N GLU A 77 -0.61 -8.23 12.42
CA GLU A 77 -1.82 -8.57 11.68
C GLU A 77 -2.54 -7.30 11.22
N ILE A 78 -3.35 -7.44 10.15
CA ILE A 78 -4.26 -6.37 9.70
C ILE A 78 -5.69 -6.91 9.84
N PRO A 79 -6.49 -6.37 10.78
CA PRO A 79 -7.82 -6.89 11.07
C PRO A 79 -8.77 -6.65 9.89
N ARG A 80 -9.65 -7.62 9.64
CA ARG A 80 -10.75 -7.47 8.67
C ARG A 80 -11.89 -6.68 9.28
N ARG A 81 -12.61 -5.89 8.47
CA ARG A 81 -13.80 -5.16 8.91
C ARG A 81 -14.92 -6.15 9.31
N PRO A 82 -15.92 -5.72 10.10
CA PRO A 82 -17.14 -6.52 10.32
C PRO A 82 -17.71 -6.96 8.96
N ASN A 83 -18.07 -8.25 8.83
CA ASN A 83 -18.40 -8.94 7.58
C ASN A 83 -17.22 -9.47 6.73
N SER A 84 -16.02 -9.63 7.32
CA SER A 84 -14.82 -10.21 6.68
C SER A 84 -14.32 -9.47 5.44
N LYS A 85 -14.85 -8.27 5.15
CA LYS A 85 -14.40 -7.44 4.03
C LYS A 85 -12.99 -6.96 4.32
N TYR A 86 -12.12 -7.15 3.33
CA TYR A 86 -10.77 -6.63 3.32
C TYR A 86 -10.65 -5.54 2.27
N GLU A 87 -9.97 -4.45 2.61
CA GLU A 87 -9.70 -3.36 1.69
C GLU A 87 -8.19 -3.13 1.67
N ASP A 88 -7.58 -3.48 0.54
CA ASP A 88 -6.13 -3.33 0.30
C ASP A 88 -5.74 -1.85 0.16
N PHE A 89 -6.70 -0.98 -0.15
CA PHE A 89 -6.51 0.46 -0.28
C PHE A 89 -7.68 1.25 0.31
N ILE A 90 -7.37 2.15 1.24
CA ILE A 90 -8.29 3.08 1.91
C ILE A 90 -7.83 4.51 1.61
N SER A 91 -8.77 5.40 1.27
CA SER A 91 -8.50 6.85 1.17
C SER A 91 -9.16 7.57 2.33
N GLU A 92 -8.38 8.35 3.07
CA GLU A 92 -8.86 9.28 4.11
C GLU A 92 -8.91 10.74 3.60
N VAL A 93 -8.59 10.94 2.32
CA VAL A 93 -8.70 12.24 1.65
C VAL A 93 -10.16 12.44 1.15
N ALA A 94 -10.73 13.61 1.44
CA ALA A 94 -12.09 14.01 1.05
C ALA A 94 -12.21 14.42 -0.43
#